data_AF-A0AAE0M3J0-F1
#
_entry.id   AF-A0AAE0M3J0-F1
#
_cell.length_a   1.000
_cell.length_b   1.000
_cell.length_c   1.000
_cell.angle_alpha   90.00
_cell.angle_beta   90.00
_cell.angle_gamma   90.00
#
_symmetry.space_group_name_H-M   'P 1'
#
loop_
_entity.id
_entity.type
_entity.pdbx_description
1 polymer ?
#
loop_
_entity_poly.entity_id
_entity_poly.type
_entity_poly.pdbx_seq_one_letter_code
_entity_poly.pdbx_strand_id
1 'polypeptide(L)'
;MLLPSLSVLVAFASVPWVGAQQLTGIKAGVNQQTGERPARLEINDFHAKGGPAWDLFIQALTAIEAAPENDLLSWYQIAGIHGLPFKPYNGVENVPGGQVQGGYCPHGFITFITWHRPYIALLEQTVQSQAEKIAAQYTGSSAEAYKAAAQTLRFPYWDWAVKPLLPPVTMEPTIQITGPKGPLTLRNPLYSYEFQTFPFTDPDFQGYTVTQFNETKRCTDAAEGSDGVNNFNTINQLLNGRNLKSLVYSVFTKSPKFADMASTYARGPSFEQPHNLVHQDMGGGPLFSKVGHMQPVAWSAFDPIFWLHHANIDRYFAMWQAIYYTGNMFNGSFPGLPTFGTAEGPVTADSPLKPFLDSANTFWTSNSSSSTRPFGYTYEGLEDWAMSAPDLAKQVTALVNRQYGETETTKKKMVRRQQQKQEKDYAVEIKVDRADLPLPCAIEVRVDTPAVQGQLVGEFALLAMPTAGVAYANIGFDNIDLNVHIPASEMVAALKENMRVVIKNANGTTVPPESVRSLAIEIQDRDVTAPQSEDEFPVYGKMTSWPVDIKDIAGSTS
;
A
#
# COMPACT_ATOMS: atom_id res chain seq x y z
N MET A 1 45.47 14.64 -13.32
CA MET A 1 44.80 14.32 -14.59
C MET A 1 43.65 13.39 -14.27
N LEU A 2 42.46 13.93 -14.09
CA LEU A 2 41.22 13.18 -13.88
C LEU A 2 40.53 13.09 -15.24
N LEU A 3 40.28 11.87 -15.71
CA LEU A 3 39.53 11.61 -16.93
C LEU A 3 38.03 11.90 -16.67
N PRO A 4 37.33 12.61 -17.56
CA PRO A 4 35.90 12.82 -17.42
C PRO A 4 35.13 11.53 -17.74
N SER A 5 34.15 11.20 -16.91
CA SER A 5 33.18 10.13 -17.15
C SER A 5 32.36 10.45 -18.40
N LEU A 6 32.41 9.56 -19.38
CA LEU A 6 31.65 9.67 -20.62
C LEU A 6 30.18 9.27 -20.33
N SER A 7 29.33 10.24 -20.04
CA SER A 7 27.88 10.03 -20.01
C SER A 7 27.41 9.80 -21.46
N VAL A 8 27.03 8.56 -21.77
CA VAL A 8 26.40 8.23 -23.06
C VAL A 8 24.97 8.78 -23.02
N LEU A 9 24.76 9.97 -23.58
CA LEU A 9 23.43 10.47 -23.91
C LEU A 9 22.85 9.62 -25.03
N VAL A 10 21.91 8.73 -24.69
CA VAL A 10 20.99 8.16 -25.66
C VAL A 10 19.93 9.23 -25.94
N ALA A 11 20.03 9.88 -27.10
CA ALA A 11 19.02 10.83 -27.55
C ALA A 11 17.73 10.08 -27.92
N PHE A 12 16.72 10.14 -27.05
CA PHE A 12 15.36 9.73 -27.40
C PHE A 12 14.67 10.90 -28.10
N ALA A 13 14.24 10.68 -29.34
CA ALA A 13 13.39 11.61 -30.05
C ALA A 13 12.04 11.68 -29.34
N SER A 14 11.72 12.83 -28.74
CA SER A 14 10.39 13.12 -28.20
C SER A 14 9.42 13.34 -29.36
N VAL A 15 8.45 12.43 -29.49
CA VAL A 15 7.31 12.64 -30.38
C VAL A 15 6.27 13.43 -29.60
N PRO A 16 5.84 14.62 -30.03
CA PRO A 16 4.74 15.32 -29.40
C PRO A 16 3.45 14.52 -29.67
N TRP A 17 2.84 13.94 -28.63
CA TRP A 17 1.58 13.23 -28.74
C TRP A 17 0.40 14.21 -28.74
N VAL A 18 -0.33 14.24 -29.86
CA VAL A 18 -1.63 14.89 -30.01
C VAL A 18 -2.70 13.83 -29.79
N GLY A 19 -3.04 13.56 -28.53
CA GLY A 19 -4.08 12.62 -28.12
C GLY A 19 -4.05 12.39 -26.61
N ALA A 20 -5.21 12.22 -25.97
CA ALA A 20 -5.28 11.88 -24.55
C ALA A 20 -4.61 10.52 -24.30
N GLN A 21 -3.85 10.40 -23.21
CA GLN A 21 -3.24 9.15 -22.79
C GLN A 21 -4.32 8.18 -22.32
N GLN A 22 -4.42 7.03 -23.00
CA GLN A 22 -5.41 6.00 -22.68
C GLN A 22 -4.78 4.85 -21.89
N LEU A 23 -5.51 4.38 -20.88
CA LEU A 23 -5.22 3.16 -20.15
C LEU A 23 -6.08 2.03 -20.74
N THR A 24 -5.46 1.18 -21.55
CA THR A 24 -6.14 0.09 -22.28
C THR A 24 -5.78 -1.29 -21.75
N GLY A 25 -4.75 -1.37 -20.90
CA GLY A 25 -4.22 -2.61 -20.35
C GLY A 25 -3.28 -3.34 -21.31
N ILE A 26 -2.39 -4.16 -20.77
CA ILE A 26 -1.41 -4.89 -21.57
C ILE A 26 -2.07 -6.11 -22.21
N LYS A 27 -2.14 -6.14 -23.54
CA LYS A 27 -2.69 -7.30 -24.28
C LYS A 27 -1.63 -8.35 -24.61
N ALA A 28 -0.36 -7.96 -24.61
CA ALA A 28 0.75 -8.86 -24.83
C ALA A 28 0.83 -9.93 -23.72
N GLY A 29 1.12 -11.18 -24.12
CA GLY A 29 1.16 -12.33 -23.22
C GLY A 29 -0.22 -12.83 -22.74
N VAL A 30 -1.31 -12.17 -23.12
CA VAL A 30 -2.68 -12.62 -22.78
C VAL A 30 -3.19 -13.59 -23.84
N ASN A 31 -3.55 -14.80 -23.42
CA ASN A 31 -4.24 -15.78 -24.24
C ASN A 31 -5.67 -15.31 -24.49
N GLN A 32 -5.99 -14.95 -25.74
CA GLN A 32 -7.30 -14.40 -26.10
C GLN A 32 -8.42 -15.44 -26.06
N GLN A 33 -8.09 -16.74 -26.14
CA GLN A 33 -9.07 -17.83 -26.09
C GLN A 33 -9.46 -18.17 -24.66
N THR A 34 -8.49 -18.23 -23.74
CA THR A 34 -8.73 -18.66 -22.35
C THR A 34 -8.87 -17.49 -21.38
N GLY A 35 -8.25 -16.35 -21.66
CA GLY A 35 -8.08 -15.24 -20.70
C GLY A 35 -6.91 -15.44 -19.73
N GLU A 36 -6.10 -16.49 -19.94
CA GLU A 36 -4.81 -16.67 -19.25
C GLU A 36 -3.92 -15.47 -19.50
N ARG A 37 -3.31 -14.97 -18.43
CA ARG A 37 -2.52 -13.74 -18.46
C ARG A 37 -1.35 -13.79 -17.48
N PRO A 38 -0.25 -13.08 -17.75
CA PRO A 38 0.93 -13.11 -16.90
C PRO A 38 0.65 -12.58 -15.49
N ALA A 39 1.30 -13.19 -14.50
CA ALA A 39 1.22 -12.76 -13.11
C ALA A 39 2.21 -11.64 -12.79
N ARG A 40 1.79 -10.68 -11.96
CA ARG A 40 2.72 -9.85 -11.19
C ARG A 40 3.43 -10.75 -10.17
N LEU A 41 4.77 -10.69 -10.15
CA LEU A 41 5.59 -11.55 -9.30
C LEU A 41 6.04 -10.81 -8.03
N GLU A 42 6.31 -11.55 -6.96
CA GLU A 42 6.95 -10.98 -5.76
C GLU A 42 8.35 -10.48 -6.15
N ILE A 43 8.72 -9.28 -5.71
CA ILE A 43 9.92 -8.58 -6.18
C ILE A 43 11.24 -9.33 -5.89
N ASN A 44 11.35 -10.02 -4.76
CA ASN A 44 12.55 -10.80 -4.44
C ASN A 44 12.63 -12.04 -5.34
N ASP A 45 11.51 -12.71 -5.59
CA ASP A 45 11.46 -13.86 -6.51
C ASP A 45 11.74 -13.43 -7.95
N PHE A 46 11.21 -12.28 -8.36
CA PHE A 46 11.45 -11.71 -9.69
C PHE A 46 12.93 -11.32 -9.89
N HIS A 47 13.53 -10.65 -8.89
CA HIS A 47 14.95 -10.31 -8.89
C HIS A 47 15.83 -11.57 -8.88
N ALA A 48 15.52 -12.55 -8.03
CA ALA A 48 16.29 -13.80 -7.92
C ALA A 48 16.23 -14.64 -9.19
N LYS A 49 15.10 -14.63 -9.91
CA LYS A 49 14.96 -15.28 -11.22
C LYS A 49 15.86 -14.63 -12.28
N GLY A 50 16.04 -13.32 -12.22
CA GLY A 50 16.89 -12.57 -13.14
C GLY A 50 16.49 -12.74 -14.62
N GLY A 51 17.48 -12.61 -15.50
CA GLY A 51 17.33 -12.83 -16.93
C GLY A 51 16.52 -11.75 -17.65
N PRO A 52 16.04 -12.05 -18.88
CA PRO A 52 15.53 -11.01 -19.79
C PRO A 52 14.41 -10.14 -19.24
N ALA A 53 13.47 -10.72 -18.47
CA ALA A 53 12.36 -9.95 -17.88
C ALA A 53 12.86 -8.97 -16.81
N TRP A 54 13.78 -9.38 -15.95
CA TRP A 54 14.39 -8.52 -14.94
C TRP A 54 15.22 -7.40 -15.57
N ASP A 55 16.06 -7.75 -16.55
CA ASP A 55 16.88 -6.79 -17.29
C ASP A 55 16.01 -5.71 -17.96
N LEU A 56 14.91 -6.11 -18.60
CA LEU A 56 13.98 -5.19 -19.25
C LEU A 56 13.22 -4.32 -18.26
N PHE A 57 12.81 -4.88 -17.12
CA PHE A 57 12.13 -4.13 -16.07
C PHE A 57 12.99 -2.97 -15.57
N ILE A 58 14.26 -3.25 -15.25
CA ILE A 58 15.21 -2.23 -14.78
C ILE A 58 15.46 -1.19 -15.88
N GLN A 59 15.71 -1.60 -17.13
CA GLN A 59 15.95 -0.65 -18.22
C GLN A 59 14.72 0.22 -18.53
N ALA A 60 13.52 -0.36 -18.49
CA ALA A 60 12.27 0.36 -18.73
C ALA A 60 12.00 1.40 -17.63
N LEU A 61 12.18 1.04 -16.36
CA LEU A 61 12.07 1.99 -15.25
C LEU A 61 13.10 3.11 -15.37
N THR A 62 14.37 2.79 -15.62
CA THR A 62 15.41 3.80 -15.85
C THR A 62 15.04 4.76 -16.98
N ALA A 63 14.43 4.27 -18.07
CA ALA A 63 13.99 5.13 -19.17
C ALA A 63 12.79 6.04 -18.80
N ILE A 64 11.88 5.56 -17.95
CA ILE A 64 10.71 6.34 -17.49
C ILE A 64 11.12 7.42 -16.49
N GLU A 65 12.06 7.12 -15.58
CA GLU A 65 12.63 8.10 -14.65
C GLU A 65 13.45 9.18 -15.36
N ALA A 66 14.17 8.80 -16.43
CA ALA A 66 14.98 9.72 -17.21
C ALA A 66 14.18 10.57 -18.23
N ALA A 67 12.91 10.25 -18.46
CA ALA A 67 12.05 11.00 -19.38
C ALA A 67 11.82 12.44 -18.86
N PRO A 68 11.77 13.47 -19.72
CA PRO A 68 11.58 14.85 -19.28
C PRO A 68 10.35 15.02 -18.36
N GLU A 69 10.47 15.82 -17.29
CA GLU A 69 9.38 16.01 -16.31
C GLU A 69 8.09 16.63 -16.88
N ASN A 70 8.10 17.09 -18.14
CA ASN A 70 6.91 17.56 -18.86
C ASN A 70 6.29 16.53 -19.82
N ASP A 71 6.88 15.33 -19.94
CA ASP A 71 6.29 14.21 -20.66
C ASP A 71 5.22 13.54 -19.79
N LEU A 72 3.98 13.44 -20.29
CA LEU A 72 2.84 12.84 -19.58
C LEU A 72 3.09 11.41 -19.09
N LEU A 73 4.01 10.67 -19.71
CA LEU A 73 4.39 9.31 -19.32
C LEU A 73 5.72 9.22 -18.57
N SER A 74 6.33 10.35 -18.22
CA SER A 74 7.48 10.38 -17.31
C SER A 74 7.10 9.89 -15.92
N TRP A 75 8.10 9.41 -15.18
CA TRP A 75 7.94 9.08 -13.77
C TRP A 75 7.34 10.25 -12.99
N TYR A 76 7.85 11.46 -13.21
CA TYR A 76 7.38 12.68 -12.55
C TYR A 76 5.89 12.94 -12.77
N GLN A 77 5.41 12.90 -14.02
CA GLN A 77 4.01 13.18 -14.32
C GLN A 77 3.08 12.09 -13.79
N ILE A 78 3.46 10.82 -13.93
CA ILE A 78 2.66 9.69 -13.42
C ILE A 78 2.63 9.72 -11.88
N ALA A 79 3.77 9.89 -11.20
CA ALA A 79 3.83 10.07 -9.75
C ALA A 79 3.01 11.27 -9.28
N GLY A 80 3.05 12.37 -10.03
CA GLY A 80 2.35 13.60 -9.70
C GLY A 80 0.82 13.51 -9.72
N ILE A 81 0.23 12.49 -10.36
CA ILE A 81 -1.22 12.22 -10.28
C ILE A 81 -1.65 12.00 -8.82
N HIS A 82 -0.82 11.35 -8.01
CA HIS A 82 -1.17 11.03 -6.63
C HIS A 82 -1.30 12.29 -5.77
N GLY A 83 -0.48 13.31 -6.00
CA GLY A 83 -0.28 14.41 -5.07
C GLY A 83 0.30 15.65 -5.74
N LEU A 84 1.49 16.03 -5.29
CA LEU A 84 2.21 17.19 -5.81
C LEU A 84 2.65 16.97 -7.26
N PRO A 85 2.67 18.03 -8.09
CA PRO A 85 2.40 19.43 -7.76
C PRO A 85 0.92 19.87 -7.83
N PHE A 86 -0.06 19.00 -7.58
CA PHE A 86 -1.50 19.34 -7.67
C PHE A 86 -1.86 19.98 -9.03
N LYS A 87 -1.36 19.40 -10.13
CA LYS A 87 -1.56 19.91 -11.48
C LYS A 87 -2.53 19.05 -12.30
N PRO A 88 -3.14 19.64 -13.34
CA PRO A 88 -3.89 18.89 -14.33
C PRO A 88 -3.05 17.77 -14.94
N TYR A 89 -3.65 16.61 -15.14
CA TYR A 89 -3.03 15.48 -15.83
C TYR A 89 -3.94 15.05 -16.97
N ASN A 90 -3.37 14.84 -18.16
CA ASN A 90 -4.10 14.30 -19.31
C ASN A 90 -5.38 15.11 -19.66
N GLY A 91 -5.31 16.43 -19.54
CA GLY A 91 -6.44 17.34 -19.79
C GLY A 91 -7.55 17.33 -18.73
N VAL A 92 -7.35 16.62 -17.62
CA VAL A 92 -8.28 16.65 -16.48
C VAL A 92 -7.90 17.81 -15.57
N GLU A 93 -8.76 18.82 -15.50
CA GLU A 93 -8.59 19.99 -14.64
C GLU A 93 -9.16 19.77 -13.24
N ASN A 94 -8.79 20.66 -12.31
CA ASN A 94 -9.46 20.73 -11.01
C ASN A 94 -10.95 21.02 -11.21
N VAL A 95 -11.81 20.26 -10.53
CA VAL A 95 -13.26 20.43 -10.66
C VAL A 95 -13.78 21.49 -9.68
N PRO A 96 -14.87 22.22 -10.01
CA PRO A 96 -15.55 23.07 -9.04
C PRO A 96 -15.95 22.27 -7.79
N GLY A 97 -15.52 22.73 -6.61
CA GLY A 97 -15.73 22.02 -5.34
C GLY A 97 -14.74 20.87 -5.07
N GLY A 98 -13.78 20.65 -5.95
CA GLY A 98 -12.63 19.78 -5.73
C GLY A 98 -11.56 20.44 -4.86
N GLN A 99 -10.59 19.65 -4.41
CA GLN A 99 -9.51 20.14 -3.56
C GLN A 99 -8.38 20.69 -4.42
N VAL A 100 -8.17 22.02 -4.39
CA VAL A 100 -7.12 22.69 -5.18
C VAL A 100 -5.72 22.33 -4.67
N GLN A 101 -5.53 22.29 -3.34
CA GLN A 101 -4.29 21.85 -2.70
C GLN A 101 -4.40 20.39 -2.27
N GLY A 102 -4.65 19.51 -3.24
CA GLY A 102 -4.82 18.08 -3.04
C GLY A 102 -4.63 17.32 -4.35
N GLY A 103 -4.15 16.08 -4.27
CA GLY A 103 -3.96 15.22 -5.44
C GLY A 103 -5.24 14.53 -5.89
N TYR A 104 -5.15 13.63 -6.86
CA TYR A 104 -6.30 12.86 -7.33
C TYR A 104 -6.65 11.68 -6.41
N CYS A 105 -5.69 11.21 -5.60
CA CYS A 105 -5.81 9.97 -4.84
C CYS A 105 -6.90 10.07 -3.74
N PRO A 106 -7.85 9.13 -3.69
CA PRO A 106 -8.80 9.03 -2.59
C PRO A 106 -8.19 8.22 -1.44
N HIS A 107 -8.03 8.84 -0.27
CA HIS A 107 -7.62 8.18 0.99
C HIS A 107 -8.70 8.36 2.04
N GLY A 108 -8.99 7.35 2.85
CA GLY A 108 -10.11 7.38 3.79
C GLY A 108 -11.48 7.37 3.10
N PHE A 109 -11.57 6.81 1.87
CA PHE A 109 -12.80 6.68 1.09
C PHE A 109 -12.99 5.29 0.52
N ILE A 110 -14.26 4.96 0.21
CA ILE A 110 -14.63 3.69 -0.40
C ILE A 110 -13.95 3.43 -1.75
N THR A 111 -13.56 4.45 -2.50
CA THR A 111 -12.87 4.30 -3.79
C THR A 111 -11.35 4.15 -3.69
N PHE A 112 -10.77 4.16 -2.48
CA PHE A 112 -9.32 4.02 -2.25
C PHE A 112 -8.72 2.90 -3.10
N ILE A 113 -9.18 1.67 -2.92
CA ILE A 113 -8.53 0.51 -3.51
C ILE A 113 -8.81 0.36 -5.02
N THR A 114 -9.98 0.81 -5.48
CA THR A 114 -10.37 0.75 -6.89
C THR A 114 -9.77 1.86 -7.74
N TRP A 115 -9.39 2.99 -7.13
CA TRP A 115 -8.66 4.07 -7.77
C TRP A 115 -7.17 3.75 -7.95
N HIS A 116 -6.54 3.13 -6.95
CA HIS A 116 -5.12 2.77 -7.03
C HIS A 116 -4.83 1.64 -8.04
N ARG A 117 -5.80 0.77 -8.34
CA ARG A 117 -5.64 -0.27 -9.38
C ARG A 117 -5.32 0.29 -10.79
N PRO A 118 -6.16 1.15 -11.41
CA PRO A 118 -5.83 1.76 -12.69
C PRO A 118 -4.60 2.68 -12.60
N TYR A 119 -4.30 3.23 -11.42
CA TYR A 119 -3.09 4.01 -11.21
C TYR A 119 -1.81 3.17 -11.42
N ILE A 120 -1.73 2.01 -10.79
CA ILE A 120 -0.62 1.06 -10.99
C ILE A 120 -0.60 0.56 -12.43
N ALA A 121 -1.78 0.26 -13.00
CA ALA A 121 -1.88 -0.23 -14.37
C ALA A 121 -1.36 0.79 -15.41
N LEU A 122 -1.49 2.09 -15.15
CA LEU A 122 -0.92 3.15 -15.99
C LEU A 122 0.61 3.09 -16.03
N LEU A 123 1.27 3.01 -14.87
CA LEU A 123 2.73 2.84 -14.82
C LEU A 123 3.14 1.52 -15.46
N GLU A 124 2.45 0.42 -15.15
CA GLU A 124 2.74 -0.90 -15.69
C GLU A 124 2.63 -0.96 -17.22
N GLN A 125 1.60 -0.36 -17.81
CA GLN A 125 1.46 -0.23 -19.27
C GLN A 125 2.63 0.58 -19.87
N THR A 126 3.09 1.60 -19.16
CA THR A 126 4.20 2.45 -19.61
C THR A 126 5.53 1.69 -19.54
N VAL A 127 5.77 0.95 -18.46
CA VAL A 127 6.93 0.04 -18.28
C VAL A 127 6.97 -0.99 -19.39
N GLN A 128 5.83 -1.65 -19.67
CA GLN A 128 5.77 -2.67 -20.71
C GLN A 128 6.01 -2.09 -22.11
N SER A 129 5.44 -0.92 -22.41
CA SER A 129 5.69 -0.21 -23.68
C SER A 129 7.17 0.12 -23.88
N GLN A 130 7.85 0.58 -22.83
CA GLN A 130 9.30 0.83 -22.89
C GLN A 130 10.11 -0.46 -22.99
N ALA A 131 9.72 -1.51 -22.26
CA ALA A 131 10.35 -2.81 -22.34
C ALA A 131 10.29 -3.40 -23.76
N GLU A 132 9.17 -3.28 -24.48
CA GLU A 132 9.07 -3.73 -25.88
C GLU A 132 10.03 -2.95 -26.80
N LYS A 133 10.14 -1.62 -26.63
CA LYS A 133 11.07 -0.78 -27.40
C LYS A 133 12.53 -1.16 -27.13
N ILE A 134 12.86 -1.48 -25.88
CA ILE A 134 14.22 -1.88 -25.48
C ILE A 134 14.52 -3.30 -25.96
N ALA A 135 13.56 -4.23 -25.83
CA ALA A 135 13.70 -5.60 -26.30
C ALA A 135 13.99 -5.69 -27.81
N ALA A 136 13.39 -4.78 -28.61
CA ALA A 136 13.66 -4.68 -30.05
C ALA A 136 15.12 -4.31 -30.40
N GLN A 137 15.93 -3.86 -29.44
CA GLN A 137 17.34 -3.53 -29.64
C GLN A 137 18.27 -4.74 -29.45
N TYR A 138 17.79 -5.82 -28.82
CA TYR A 138 18.57 -7.04 -28.66
C TYR A 138 18.69 -7.77 -29.99
N THR A 139 19.88 -8.30 -30.28
CA THR A 139 20.20 -8.99 -31.54
C THR A 139 20.89 -10.32 -31.26
N GLY A 140 21.04 -11.16 -32.30
CA GLY A 140 21.66 -12.47 -32.15
C GLY A 140 20.80 -13.47 -31.39
N SER A 141 21.44 -14.38 -30.65
CA SER A 141 20.77 -15.53 -30.02
C SER A 141 19.85 -15.16 -28.84
N SER A 142 19.99 -13.96 -28.25
CA SER A 142 19.16 -13.52 -27.13
C SER A 142 17.88 -12.79 -27.55
N ALA A 143 17.81 -12.29 -28.79
CA ALA A 143 16.75 -11.39 -29.26
C ALA A 143 15.33 -11.93 -28.99
N GLU A 144 15.09 -13.20 -29.32
CA GLU A 144 13.76 -13.81 -29.14
C GLU A 144 13.38 -13.94 -27.67
N ALA A 145 14.34 -14.24 -26.79
CA ALA A 145 14.08 -14.37 -25.36
C ALA A 145 13.70 -13.01 -24.72
N TYR A 146 14.35 -11.92 -25.13
CA TYR A 146 14.00 -10.57 -24.67
C TYR A 146 12.66 -10.10 -25.24
N LYS A 147 12.37 -10.40 -26.52
CA LYS A 147 11.07 -10.10 -27.11
C LYS A 147 9.93 -10.82 -26.40
N ALA A 148 10.10 -12.11 -26.12
CA ALA A 148 9.11 -12.91 -25.37
C ALA A 148 8.93 -12.37 -23.94
N ALA A 149 10.04 -12.05 -23.25
CA ALA A 149 10.00 -11.51 -21.90
C ALA A 149 9.25 -10.17 -21.81
N ALA A 150 9.43 -9.27 -22.79
CA ALA A 150 8.71 -8.00 -22.86
C ALA A 150 7.18 -8.18 -22.94
N GLN A 151 6.72 -9.22 -23.64
CA GLN A 151 5.28 -9.49 -23.77
C GLN A 151 4.66 -9.95 -22.45
N THR A 152 5.41 -10.72 -21.65
CA THR A 152 4.93 -11.26 -20.37
C THR A 152 5.27 -10.39 -19.16
N LEU A 153 6.00 -9.29 -19.34
CA LEU A 153 6.45 -8.45 -18.24
C LEU A 153 5.26 -7.79 -17.53
N ARG A 154 5.23 -7.89 -16.20
CA ARG A 154 4.25 -7.25 -15.30
C ARG A 154 4.99 -6.64 -14.11
N PHE A 155 4.41 -5.60 -13.52
CA PHE A 155 5.02 -4.85 -12.43
C PHE A 155 5.05 -5.72 -11.16
N PRO A 156 6.20 -5.88 -10.47
CA PRO A 156 6.29 -6.73 -9.30
C PRO A 156 5.60 -6.13 -8.06
N TYR A 157 5.30 -6.97 -7.07
CA TYR A 157 4.73 -6.53 -5.78
C TYR A 157 5.68 -6.83 -4.62
N TRP A 158 5.55 -6.08 -3.52
CA TRP A 158 6.32 -6.29 -2.27
C TRP A 158 5.42 -6.78 -1.14
N ASP A 159 5.56 -8.05 -0.76
CA ASP A 159 4.77 -8.66 0.32
C ASP A 159 5.41 -8.44 1.70
N TRP A 160 5.24 -7.22 2.21
CA TRP A 160 5.68 -6.83 3.54
C TRP A 160 4.97 -7.57 4.68
N ALA A 161 3.84 -8.25 4.45
CA ALA A 161 3.14 -8.99 5.50
C ALA A 161 3.74 -10.39 5.69
N VAL A 162 4.19 -11.03 4.62
CA VAL A 162 4.96 -12.29 4.71
C VAL A 162 6.39 -12.02 5.15
N LYS A 163 7.05 -11.03 4.53
CA LYS A 163 8.45 -10.66 4.78
C LYS A 163 8.52 -9.17 5.14
N PRO A 164 8.41 -8.79 6.43
CA PRO A 164 8.38 -7.41 6.90
C PRO A 164 9.78 -6.75 6.87
N LEU A 165 10.38 -6.75 5.69
CA LEU A 165 11.68 -6.17 5.37
C LEU A 165 11.59 -5.51 4.00
N LEU A 166 12.37 -4.45 3.79
CA LEU A 166 12.63 -3.90 2.47
C LEU A 166 13.17 -5.00 1.54
N PRO A 167 12.74 -5.07 0.28
CA PRO A 167 13.40 -5.91 -0.71
C PRO A 167 14.88 -5.52 -0.81
N PRO A 168 15.85 -6.44 -0.71
CA PRO A 168 17.27 -6.08 -0.74
C PRO A 168 17.66 -5.24 -1.95
N VAL A 169 17.06 -5.54 -3.11
CA VAL A 169 17.32 -4.80 -4.34
C VAL A 169 16.92 -3.33 -4.28
N THR A 170 16.02 -2.91 -3.40
CA THR A 170 15.63 -1.50 -3.28
C THR A 170 16.58 -0.70 -2.38
N MET A 171 17.60 -1.35 -1.79
CA MET A 171 18.58 -0.74 -0.90
C MET A 171 19.95 -0.53 -1.56
N GLU A 172 20.16 -1.10 -2.75
CA GLU A 172 21.42 -1.00 -3.48
C GLU A 172 21.40 0.22 -4.42
N PRO A 173 22.39 1.14 -4.37
CA PRO A 173 22.39 2.35 -5.19
C PRO A 173 22.68 2.08 -6.67
N THR A 174 23.29 0.93 -6.98
CA THR A 174 23.61 0.51 -8.34
C THR A 174 23.14 -0.91 -8.57
N ILE A 175 22.87 -1.24 -9.83
CA ILE A 175 22.41 -2.56 -10.24
C ILE A 175 23.12 -2.99 -11.52
N GLN A 176 23.44 -4.28 -11.61
CA GLN A 176 24.02 -4.90 -12.79
C GLN A 176 22.97 -5.74 -13.51
N ILE A 177 22.89 -5.57 -14.82
CA ILE A 177 21.95 -6.27 -15.71
C ILE A 177 22.63 -6.58 -17.04
N THR A 178 21.96 -7.36 -17.90
CA THR A 178 22.38 -7.52 -19.29
C THR A 178 21.64 -6.53 -20.17
N GLY A 179 22.38 -5.72 -20.93
CA GLY A 179 21.84 -4.80 -21.94
C GLY A 179 21.94 -5.33 -23.36
N PRO A 180 21.38 -4.61 -24.36
CA PRO A 180 21.42 -5.01 -25.77
C PRO A 180 22.84 -5.17 -26.34
N LYS A 181 23.83 -4.49 -25.72
CA LYS A 181 25.24 -4.48 -26.13
C LYS A 181 26.16 -5.24 -25.16
N GLY A 182 25.60 -6.00 -24.23
CA GLY A 182 26.34 -6.71 -23.18
C GLY A 182 26.05 -6.17 -21.77
N PRO A 183 26.83 -6.55 -20.76
CA PRO A 183 26.60 -6.15 -19.37
C PRO A 183 26.53 -4.63 -19.19
N LEU A 184 25.58 -4.18 -18.37
CA LEU A 184 25.37 -2.78 -18.01
C LEU A 184 25.32 -2.64 -16.49
N THR A 185 25.99 -1.60 -15.97
CA THR A 185 25.81 -1.14 -14.59
C THR A 185 25.07 0.18 -14.62
N LEU A 186 23.95 0.26 -13.91
CA LEU A 186 23.08 1.43 -13.88
C LEU A 186 22.95 1.94 -12.44
N ARG A 187 22.61 3.22 -12.28
CA ARG A 187 21.94 3.70 -11.06
C ARG A 187 20.64 2.90 -10.93
N ASN A 188 20.39 2.36 -9.75
CA ASN A 188 19.24 1.49 -9.55
C ASN A 188 17.94 2.33 -9.47
N PRO A 189 17.00 2.19 -10.42
CA PRO A 189 15.75 2.95 -10.38
C PRO A 189 14.84 2.53 -9.20
N LEU A 190 15.11 1.41 -8.53
CA LEU A 190 14.34 1.01 -7.34
C LEU A 190 14.87 1.64 -6.03
N TYR A 191 16.04 2.29 -6.08
CA TYR A 191 16.69 2.88 -4.91
C TYR A 191 16.06 4.21 -4.50
N SER A 192 15.93 5.13 -5.45
CA SER A 192 15.30 6.45 -5.29
C SER A 192 15.03 7.07 -6.66
N TYR A 193 14.07 7.97 -6.77
CA TYR A 193 13.88 8.84 -7.94
C TYR A 193 14.66 10.14 -7.76
N GLU A 194 15.41 10.57 -8.77
CA GLU A 194 16.15 11.85 -8.78
C GLU A 194 15.36 12.89 -9.60
N PHE A 195 15.02 14.01 -8.97
CA PHE A 195 14.27 15.09 -9.61
C PHE A 195 15.17 15.85 -10.58
N GLN A 196 14.68 16.13 -11.79
CA GLN A 196 15.45 16.84 -12.81
C GLN A 196 15.51 18.33 -12.53
N THR A 197 14.51 18.86 -11.82
CA THR A 197 14.44 20.25 -11.38
C THR A 197 14.70 20.36 -9.88
N PHE A 198 15.84 20.93 -9.49
CA PHE A 198 16.20 21.21 -8.11
C PHE A 198 17.09 22.47 -7.99
N PRO A 199 16.91 23.35 -6.98
CA PRO A 199 15.92 23.29 -5.91
C PRO A 199 14.49 23.50 -6.41
N PHE A 200 13.50 23.00 -5.65
CA PHE A 200 12.09 23.19 -6.00
C PHE A 200 11.70 24.66 -5.89
N THR A 201 11.28 25.26 -7.01
CA THR A 201 10.84 26.66 -7.07
C THR A 201 9.31 26.79 -7.09
N ASP A 202 8.61 25.70 -7.35
CA ASP A 202 7.16 25.66 -7.37
C ASP A 202 6.62 25.76 -5.91
N PRO A 203 5.69 26.70 -5.63
CA PRO A 203 5.10 26.89 -4.30
C PRO A 203 4.44 25.63 -3.72
N ASP A 204 3.89 24.75 -4.55
CA ASP A 204 3.16 23.58 -4.07
C ASP A 204 4.08 22.60 -3.31
N PHE A 205 5.37 22.56 -3.69
CA PHE A 205 6.34 21.72 -3.02
C PHE A 205 6.79 22.26 -1.66
N GLN A 206 6.54 23.53 -1.33
CA GLN A 206 7.05 24.15 -0.10
C GLN A 206 6.37 23.60 1.17
N GLY A 207 7.04 23.74 2.33
CA GLY A 207 6.47 23.37 3.63
C GLY A 207 6.69 21.91 4.06
N TYR A 208 7.43 21.11 3.28
CA TYR A 208 7.80 19.75 3.65
C TYR A 208 9.30 19.64 3.89
N THR A 209 9.74 18.96 4.96
CA THR A 209 11.17 18.75 5.24
C THR A 209 11.89 17.97 4.13
N VAL A 210 11.17 17.19 3.32
CA VAL A 210 11.75 16.44 2.20
C VAL A 210 12.21 17.31 1.03
N THR A 211 11.79 18.59 0.97
CA THR A 211 12.14 19.51 -0.14
C THR A 211 13.62 19.83 -0.25
N GLN A 212 14.38 19.59 0.82
CA GLN A 212 15.83 19.83 0.83
C GLN A 212 16.62 18.80 0.02
N PHE A 213 15.98 17.70 -0.43
CA PHE A 213 16.63 16.63 -1.17
C PHE A 213 16.26 16.67 -2.65
N ASN A 214 17.26 16.50 -3.51
CA ASN A 214 17.08 16.40 -4.97
C ASN A 214 16.67 15.00 -5.44
N GLU A 215 16.53 14.04 -4.53
CA GLU A 215 16.05 12.70 -4.79
C GLU A 215 15.21 12.18 -3.63
N THR A 216 14.38 11.18 -3.90
CA THR A 216 13.51 10.59 -2.87
C THR A 216 14.33 9.89 -1.79
N LYS A 217 14.02 10.18 -0.53
CA LYS A 217 14.65 9.62 0.66
C LYS A 217 13.70 8.77 1.48
N ARG A 218 14.27 7.80 2.20
CA ARG A 218 13.59 6.87 3.11
C ARG A 218 14.25 6.93 4.50
N CYS A 219 13.48 7.40 5.49
CA CYS A 219 13.89 7.51 6.89
C CYS A 219 15.27 8.19 7.09
N THR A 220 15.57 9.25 6.34
CA THR A 220 16.80 10.06 6.52
C THR A 220 16.65 11.04 7.68
N ASP A 221 17.75 11.65 8.14
CA ASP A 221 17.67 12.75 9.11
C ASP A 221 16.85 13.94 8.59
N ALA A 222 15.99 14.47 9.46
CA ALA A 222 15.12 15.60 9.18
C ALA A 222 15.83 16.97 9.37
N ALA A 223 17.00 17.00 10.01
CA ALA A 223 17.75 18.23 10.24
C ALA A 223 18.08 18.95 8.92
N GLU A 224 17.94 20.27 8.92
CA GLU A 224 18.31 21.11 7.79
C GLU A 224 19.79 20.90 7.43
N GLY A 225 20.06 20.63 6.15
CA GLY A 225 21.43 20.35 5.67
C GLY A 225 21.93 18.94 5.98
N SER A 226 21.03 18.01 6.35
CA SER A 226 21.33 16.58 6.42
C SER A 226 21.96 16.07 5.11
N ASP A 227 22.86 15.09 5.22
CA ASP A 227 23.45 14.38 4.07
C ASP A 227 22.43 13.56 3.25
N GLY A 228 21.20 13.41 3.75
CA GLY A 228 20.14 12.68 3.05
C GLY A 228 20.40 11.18 2.99
N VAL A 229 21.18 10.60 3.91
CA VAL A 229 21.45 9.15 3.91
C VAL A 229 20.22 8.38 4.39
N ASN A 230 19.74 7.47 3.54
CA ASN A 230 18.63 6.58 3.86
C ASN A 230 18.96 5.66 5.05
N ASN A 231 18.01 5.47 5.98
CA ASN A 231 18.19 4.59 7.13
C ASN A 231 17.37 3.29 7.00
N PHE A 232 17.85 2.38 6.15
CA PHE A 232 17.17 1.12 5.88
C PHE A 232 17.07 0.17 7.08
N ASN A 233 18.06 0.20 8.00
CA ASN A 233 18.04 -0.62 9.20
C ASN A 233 16.88 -0.22 10.12
N THR A 234 16.68 1.08 10.32
CA THR A 234 15.54 1.60 11.09
C THR A 234 14.22 1.20 10.45
N ILE A 235 14.10 1.34 9.13
CA ILE A 235 12.88 0.93 8.41
C ILE A 235 12.59 -0.56 8.64
N ASN A 236 13.59 -1.41 8.47
CA ASN A 236 13.46 -2.86 8.69
C ASN A 236 13.10 -3.19 10.14
N GLN A 237 13.60 -2.44 11.13
CA GLN A 237 13.22 -2.61 12.53
C GLN A 237 11.75 -2.21 12.77
N LEU A 238 11.30 -1.10 12.19
CA LEU A 238 9.91 -0.65 12.29
C LEU A 238 8.94 -1.67 11.68
N LEU A 239 9.20 -2.11 10.44
CA LEU A 239 8.39 -3.12 9.76
C LEU A 239 8.31 -4.43 10.56
N ASN A 240 9.44 -4.94 11.06
CA ASN A 240 9.46 -6.17 11.87
C ASN A 240 8.76 -6.00 13.21
N GLY A 241 8.76 -4.79 13.78
CA GLY A 241 8.07 -4.49 15.03
C GLY A 241 6.54 -4.43 14.89
N ARG A 242 6.02 -4.41 13.66
CA ARG A 242 4.59 -4.33 13.39
C ARG A 242 3.95 -5.71 13.23
N ASN A 243 2.67 -5.83 13.62
CA ASN A 243 1.88 -7.04 13.40
C ASN A 243 1.20 -7.07 12.02
N LEU A 244 1.94 -6.72 10.97
CA LEU A 244 1.44 -6.53 9.61
C LEU A 244 0.71 -7.79 9.07
N LYS A 245 1.25 -8.96 9.38
CA LYS A 245 0.64 -10.25 9.02
C LYS A 245 -0.77 -10.43 9.61
N SER A 246 -0.93 -10.21 10.92
CA SER A 246 -2.25 -10.38 11.55
C SER A 246 -3.24 -9.32 11.08
N LEU A 247 -2.78 -8.08 10.84
CA LEU A 247 -3.63 -7.03 10.30
C LEU A 247 -4.20 -7.44 8.93
N VAL A 248 -3.36 -7.93 8.02
CA VAL A 248 -3.79 -8.42 6.70
C VAL A 248 -4.74 -9.62 6.84
N TYR A 249 -4.40 -10.60 7.68
CA TYR A 249 -5.24 -11.77 7.91
C TYR A 249 -6.61 -11.42 8.51
N SER A 250 -6.65 -10.44 9.42
CA SER A 250 -7.89 -9.94 10.03
C SER A 250 -8.82 -9.34 8.99
N VAL A 251 -8.31 -8.63 7.99
CA VAL A 251 -9.15 -8.11 6.89
C VAL A 251 -9.79 -9.27 6.12
N PHE A 252 -9.00 -10.26 5.71
CA PHE A 252 -9.52 -11.41 4.96
C PHE A 252 -10.57 -12.21 5.72
N THR A 253 -10.42 -12.33 7.04
CA THR A 253 -11.25 -13.22 7.86
C THR A 253 -12.42 -12.52 8.54
N LYS A 254 -12.34 -11.20 8.77
CA LYS A 254 -13.33 -10.44 9.55
C LYS A 254 -14.09 -9.37 8.74
N SER A 255 -13.64 -9.02 7.52
CA SER A 255 -14.26 -7.98 6.69
C SER A 255 -14.80 -8.54 5.35
N PRO A 256 -15.96 -9.23 5.36
CA PRO A 256 -16.55 -9.82 4.15
C PRO A 256 -17.28 -8.81 3.26
N LYS A 257 -17.40 -7.54 3.68
CA LYS A 257 -18.02 -6.48 2.89
C LYS A 257 -16.96 -5.55 2.32
N PHE A 258 -17.18 -5.12 1.08
CA PHE A 258 -16.24 -4.23 0.37
C PHE A 258 -15.91 -2.97 1.18
N ALA A 259 -16.93 -2.28 1.71
CA ALA A 259 -16.74 -1.01 2.42
C ALA A 259 -15.82 -1.15 3.64
N ASP A 260 -15.99 -2.24 4.42
CA ASP A 260 -15.22 -2.55 5.62
C ASP A 260 -13.76 -2.88 5.28
N MET A 261 -13.53 -3.60 4.17
CA MET A 261 -12.20 -3.99 3.70
C MET A 261 -11.43 -2.83 3.04
N ALA A 262 -12.12 -2.00 2.26
CA ALA A 262 -11.47 -1.11 1.30
C ALA A 262 -10.73 0.06 1.97
N SER A 263 -11.28 0.61 3.05
CA SER A 263 -10.76 1.85 3.62
C SER A 263 -11.07 2.00 5.11
N THR A 264 -10.24 2.78 5.80
CA THR A 264 -10.41 3.26 7.17
C THR A 264 -11.68 4.12 7.38
N TYR A 265 -12.48 4.38 6.34
CA TYR A 265 -13.78 5.04 6.49
C TYR A 265 -14.83 4.18 7.23
N ALA A 266 -14.73 2.86 7.14
CA ALA A 266 -15.71 1.93 7.70
C ALA A 266 -15.18 1.21 8.93
N ARG A 267 -16.10 0.84 9.83
CA ARG A 267 -15.80 0.12 11.08
C ARG A 267 -15.24 -1.27 10.78
N GLY A 268 -14.25 -1.71 11.56
CA GLY A 268 -13.58 -3.01 11.39
C GLY A 268 -12.23 -2.93 10.67
N PRO A 269 -11.59 -4.08 10.39
CA PRO A 269 -10.26 -4.11 9.76
C PRO A 269 -10.34 -3.82 8.27
N SER A 270 -9.48 -2.91 7.77
CA SER A 270 -9.34 -2.55 6.35
C SER A 270 -7.89 -2.70 5.86
N PHE A 271 -7.68 -2.89 4.56
CA PHE A 271 -6.32 -2.92 3.99
C PHE A 271 -5.64 -1.56 3.98
N GLU A 272 -6.40 -0.46 4.04
CA GLU A 272 -5.84 0.89 4.13
C GLU A 272 -5.10 1.11 5.46
N GLN A 273 -5.48 0.42 6.54
CA GLN A 273 -4.79 0.56 7.82
C GLN A 273 -3.32 0.10 7.78
N PRO A 274 -3.00 -1.17 7.43
CA PRO A 274 -1.61 -1.58 7.32
C PRO A 274 -0.88 -0.93 6.14
N HIS A 275 -1.59 -0.45 5.10
CA HIS A 275 -1.04 0.46 4.09
C HIS A 275 -0.48 1.74 4.74
N ASN A 276 -1.27 2.43 5.57
CA ASN A 276 -0.85 3.66 6.23
C ASN A 276 0.37 3.46 7.13
N LEU A 277 0.43 2.31 7.84
CA LEU A 277 1.58 1.96 8.68
C LEU A 277 2.86 1.81 7.86
N VAL A 278 2.81 1.14 6.71
CA VAL A 278 3.99 0.98 5.83
C VAL A 278 4.45 2.33 5.27
N HIS A 279 3.51 3.18 4.83
CA HIS A 279 3.83 4.55 4.42
C HIS A 279 4.56 5.34 5.53
N GLN A 280 4.05 5.25 6.76
CA GLN A 280 4.64 5.91 7.91
C GLN A 280 6.05 5.36 8.21
N ASP A 281 6.24 4.05 8.21
CA ASP A 281 7.53 3.41 8.51
C ASP A 281 8.62 3.80 7.51
N MET A 282 8.28 3.99 6.24
CA MET A 282 9.24 4.42 5.20
C MET A 282 9.72 5.86 5.42
N GLY A 283 8.89 6.73 6.01
CA GLY A 283 9.32 8.08 6.41
C GLY A 283 10.03 8.13 7.76
N GLY A 284 10.04 7.02 8.51
CA GLY A 284 10.49 6.98 9.89
C GLY A 284 9.45 7.52 10.86
N GLY A 285 8.16 7.41 10.56
CA GLY A 285 7.09 8.17 11.20
C GLY A 285 6.73 7.93 12.68
N PRO A 286 7.37 7.06 13.48
CA PRO A 286 7.39 7.23 14.94
C PRO A 286 8.67 7.93 15.45
N LEU A 287 9.59 8.28 14.57
CA LEU A 287 10.91 8.86 14.82
C LEU A 287 10.97 10.26 14.19
N PHE A 288 10.65 11.25 14.99
CA PHE A 288 10.40 12.63 14.55
C PHE A 288 11.65 13.40 14.11
N SER A 289 12.83 12.82 14.33
CA SER A 289 14.10 13.26 13.75
C SER A 289 14.35 12.68 12.35
N LYS A 290 13.39 11.92 11.81
CA LYS A 290 13.48 11.27 10.51
C LYS A 290 12.38 11.72 9.57
N VAL A 291 12.71 11.71 8.28
CA VAL A 291 11.79 12.04 7.21
C VAL A 291 12.03 11.13 6.01
N GLY A 292 11.00 10.94 5.20
CA GLY A 292 11.10 10.30 3.89
C GLY A 292 9.88 10.60 3.04
N HIS A 293 10.01 10.40 1.73
CA HIS A 293 8.99 10.83 0.76
C HIS A 293 7.73 9.98 0.83
N MET A 294 7.83 8.72 1.27
CA MET A 294 6.69 7.81 1.44
C MET A 294 5.71 8.21 2.54
N GLN A 295 6.08 9.05 3.52
CA GLN A 295 5.17 9.43 4.61
C GLN A 295 4.18 10.54 4.22
N PRO A 296 4.61 11.70 3.68
CA PRO A 296 3.66 12.68 3.19
C PRO A 296 2.98 12.17 1.92
N VAL A 297 1.66 11.93 2.01
CA VAL A 297 0.81 11.42 0.91
C VAL A 297 1.12 12.12 -0.42
N ALA A 298 1.25 13.44 -0.37
CA ALA A 298 1.47 14.27 -1.55
C ALA A 298 2.79 14.01 -2.29
N TRP A 299 3.79 13.41 -1.64
CA TRP A 299 5.09 13.06 -2.23
C TRP A 299 5.28 11.56 -2.48
N SER A 300 4.50 10.72 -1.80
CA SER A 300 4.79 9.29 -1.67
C SER A 300 5.00 8.56 -3.00
N ALA A 301 4.22 8.88 -4.02
CA ALA A 301 4.30 8.25 -5.34
C ALA A 301 5.59 8.53 -6.13
N PHE A 302 6.37 9.54 -5.73
CA PHE A 302 7.69 9.77 -6.33
C PHE A 302 8.70 8.70 -5.92
N ASP A 303 8.57 8.08 -4.74
CA ASP A 303 9.50 7.03 -4.30
C ASP A 303 9.18 5.70 -5.03
N PRO A 304 10.16 5.06 -5.69
CA PRO A 304 9.95 3.79 -6.39
C PRO A 304 9.28 2.68 -5.57
N ILE A 305 9.47 2.66 -4.24
CA ILE A 305 8.87 1.61 -3.40
C ILE A 305 7.35 1.77 -3.24
N PHE A 306 6.81 2.96 -3.50
CA PHE A 306 5.36 3.22 -3.52
C PHE A 306 4.64 2.23 -4.43
N TRP A 307 5.19 2.02 -5.62
CA TRP A 307 4.56 1.21 -6.65
C TRP A 307 4.58 -0.28 -6.31
N LEU A 308 5.67 -0.75 -5.70
CA LEU A 308 5.76 -2.13 -5.18
C LEU A 308 4.78 -2.35 -4.02
N HIS A 309 4.65 -1.35 -3.15
CA HIS A 309 3.71 -1.35 -2.03
C HIS A 309 2.26 -1.42 -2.52
N HIS A 310 1.87 -0.52 -3.43
CA HIS A 310 0.51 -0.44 -3.99
C HIS A 310 0.17 -1.64 -4.89
N ALA A 311 1.14 -2.22 -5.61
CA ALA A 311 0.94 -3.49 -6.32
C ALA A 311 0.57 -4.66 -5.38
N ASN A 312 1.04 -4.63 -4.13
CA ASN A 312 0.66 -5.61 -3.11
C ASN A 312 -0.71 -5.30 -2.47
N ILE A 313 -1.07 -4.03 -2.29
CA ILE A 313 -2.44 -3.67 -1.89
C ILE A 313 -3.47 -4.13 -2.95
N ASP A 314 -3.16 -3.94 -4.23
CA ASP A 314 -3.98 -4.45 -5.32
C ASP A 314 -4.04 -5.99 -5.35
N ARG A 315 -2.96 -6.67 -4.96
CA ARG A 315 -2.92 -8.13 -4.79
C ARG A 315 -3.90 -8.58 -3.71
N TYR A 316 -3.87 -7.95 -2.54
CA TYR A 316 -4.81 -8.25 -1.47
C TYR A 316 -6.26 -8.03 -1.90
N PHE A 317 -6.52 -6.95 -2.65
CA PHE A 317 -7.84 -6.71 -3.21
C PHE A 317 -8.27 -7.84 -4.14
N ALA A 318 -7.44 -8.22 -5.11
CA ALA A 318 -7.75 -9.29 -6.06
C ALA A 318 -8.01 -10.63 -5.35
N MET A 319 -7.23 -10.96 -4.32
CA MET A 319 -7.45 -12.15 -3.48
C MET A 319 -8.77 -12.06 -2.72
N TRP A 320 -9.09 -10.90 -2.14
CA TRP A 320 -10.34 -10.70 -1.40
C TRP A 320 -11.55 -10.82 -2.33
N GLN A 321 -11.46 -10.29 -3.56
CA GLN A 321 -12.52 -10.41 -4.56
C GLN A 321 -12.75 -11.85 -5.02
N ALA A 322 -11.69 -12.67 -5.08
CA ALA A 322 -11.79 -14.09 -5.39
C ALA A 322 -12.51 -14.87 -4.28
N ILE A 323 -12.17 -14.59 -3.03
CA ILE A 323 -12.80 -15.20 -1.85
C ILE A 323 -14.28 -14.79 -1.74
N TYR A 324 -14.55 -13.49 -1.77
CA TYR A 324 -15.88 -12.91 -1.57
C TYR A 324 -16.59 -12.59 -2.90
N TYR A 325 -16.51 -13.52 -3.86
CA TYR A 325 -16.92 -13.32 -5.25
C TYR A 325 -18.39 -12.90 -5.46
N THR A 326 -19.29 -13.16 -4.52
CA THR A 326 -20.72 -12.75 -4.61
C THR A 326 -20.97 -11.31 -4.19
N GLY A 327 -20.04 -10.70 -3.44
CA GLY A 327 -20.15 -9.35 -2.87
C GLY A 327 -18.87 -8.55 -3.08
N ASN A 328 -18.16 -8.82 -4.17
CA ASN A 328 -16.79 -8.35 -4.41
C ASN A 328 -16.69 -6.87 -4.82
N MET A 329 -17.81 -6.14 -4.82
CA MET A 329 -17.93 -4.73 -5.14
C MET A 329 -19.00 -4.08 -4.26
N PHE A 330 -18.79 -2.80 -3.95
CA PHE A 330 -19.80 -2.01 -3.24
C PHE A 330 -20.96 -1.63 -4.16
N ASN A 331 -22.15 -1.54 -3.58
CA ASN A 331 -23.36 -1.06 -4.23
C ASN A 331 -23.97 0.08 -3.38
N GLY A 332 -24.61 1.03 -4.05
CA GLY A 332 -25.21 2.20 -3.42
C GLY A 332 -24.33 3.45 -3.49
N SER A 333 -24.69 4.43 -2.67
CA SER A 333 -24.06 5.74 -2.63
C SER A 333 -23.44 5.98 -1.25
N PHE A 334 -22.20 6.46 -1.25
CA PHE A 334 -21.41 6.71 -0.06
C PHE A 334 -20.92 8.16 -0.04
N PRO A 335 -20.71 8.77 1.13
CA PRO A 335 -20.06 10.08 1.20
C PRO A 335 -18.66 10.04 0.59
N GLY A 336 -18.34 10.99 -0.28
CA GLY A 336 -17.00 11.23 -0.81
C GLY A 336 -16.51 12.62 -0.41
N LEU A 337 -15.25 12.70 0.02
CA LEU A 337 -14.57 13.99 0.22
C LEU A 337 -13.90 14.45 -1.07
N PRO A 338 -13.62 15.76 -1.18
CA PRO A 338 -13.07 16.29 -2.41
C PRO A 338 -11.63 15.82 -2.64
N THR A 339 -11.30 15.52 -3.88
CA THR A 339 -9.93 15.36 -4.40
C THR A 339 -9.73 16.35 -5.54
N PHE A 340 -8.57 16.37 -6.20
CA PHE A 340 -8.34 17.27 -7.34
C PHE A 340 -9.41 17.12 -8.43
N GLY A 341 -9.70 15.87 -8.82
CA GLY A 341 -10.63 15.54 -9.90
C GLY A 341 -12.09 15.36 -9.47
N THR A 342 -12.37 15.33 -8.17
CA THR A 342 -13.68 14.93 -7.61
C THR A 342 -14.14 15.95 -6.59
N ALA A 343 -15.35 16.48 -6.75
CA ALA A 343 -15.95 17.38 -5.76
C ALA A 343 -16.47 16.60 -4.55
N GLU A 344 -16.64 17.27 -3.42
CA GLU A 344 -17.34 16.70 -2.27
C GLU A 344 -18.77 16.26 -2.68
N GLY A 345 -19.18 15.08 -2.23
CA GLY A 345 -20.53 14.59 -2.50
C GLY A 345 -20.64 13.07 -2.56
N PRO A 346 -21.84 12.56 -2.87
CA PRO A 346 -22.08 11.13 -2.99
C PRO A 346 -21.26 10.50 -4.13
N VAL A 347 -20.56 9.41 -3.83
CA VAL A 347 -19.86 8.55 -4.79
C VAL A 347 -20.56 7.20 -4.92
N THR A 348 -20.57 6.64 -6.13
CA THR A 348 -21.07 5.29 -6.43
C THR A 348 -19.98 4.49 -7.14
N ALA A 349 -20.22 3.20 -7.39
CA ALA A 349 -19.28 2.36 -8.13
C ALA A 349 -19.07 2.82 -9.58
N ASP A 350 -19.96 3.66 -10.11
CA ASP A 350 -19.90 4.27 -11.44
C ASP A 350 -19.34 5.70 -11.44
N SER A 351 -18.96 6.23 -10.28
CA SER A 351 -18.27 7.51 -10.21
C SER A 351 -16.93 7.46 -10.96
N PRO A 352 -16.58 8.49 -11.75
CA PRO A 352 -15.32 8.56 -12.50
C PRO A 352 -14.09 8.49 -11.59
N LEU A 353 -13.19 7.53 -11.86
CA LEU A 353 -11.85 7.42 -11.30
C LEU A 353 -10.88 8.25 -12.14
N LYS A 354 -10.96 9.56 -12.00
CA LYS A 354 -10.07 10.50 -12.71
C LYS A 354 -8.62 10.36 -12.22
N PRO A 355 -7.62 10.57 -13.10
CA PRO A 355 -7.73 11.03 -14.48
C PRO A 355 -7.73 9.89 -15.53
N PHE A 356 -8.04 8.66 -15.14
CA PHE A 356 -7.81 7.49 -15.98
C PHE A 356 -8.88 7.35 -17.06
N LEU A 357 -8.49 7.51 -18.32
CA LEU A 357 -9.35 7.32 -19.48
C LEU A 357 -9.14 5.92 -20.08
N ASP A 358 -10.21 5.28 -20.54
CA ASP A 358 -10.18 4.05 -21.32
C ASP A 358 -9.97 4.33 -22.83
N SER A 359 -10.01 3.28 -23.65
CA SER A 359 -9.86 3.40 -25.11
C SER A 359 -10.96 4.21 -25.80
N ALA A 360 -12.12 4.37 -25.15
CA ALA A 360 -13.25 5.14 -25.64
C ALA A 360 -13.25 6.59 -25.11
N ASN A 361 -12.17 7.02 -24.44
CA ASN A 361 -12.09 8.31 -23.73
C ASN A 361 -13.18 8.48 -22.67
N THR A 362 -13.62 7.39 -22.06
CA THR A 362 -14.48 7.39 -20.87
C THR A 362 -13.63 7.15 -19.64
N PHE A 363 -13.95 7.80 -18.53
CA PHE A 363 -13.21 7.54 -17.30
C PHE A 363 -13.46 6.12 -16.79
N TRP A 364 -12.40 5.46 -16.32
CA TRP A 364 -12.54 4.25 -15.53
C TRP A 364 -13.45 4.52 -14.32
N THR A 365 -14.17 3.51 -13.88
CA THR A 365 -15.02 3.55 -12.68
C THR A 365 -14.62 2.39 -11.77
N SER A 366 -15.10 2.37 -10.52
CA SER A 366 -14.85 1.23 -9.65
C SER A 366 -15.43 -0.08 -10.22
N ASN A 367 -16.56 0.01 -10.93
CA ASN A 367 -17.13 -1.13 -11.64
C ASN A 367 -16.24 -1.61 -12.80
N SER A 368 -15.75 -0.71 -13.66
CA SER A 368 -14.92 -1.12 -14.79
C SER A 368 -13.50 -1.54 -14.37
N SER A 369 -12.96 -0.99 -13.27
CA SER A 369 -11.67 -1.40 -12.70
C SER A 369 -11.78 -2.57 -11.69
N SER A 370 -12.97 -3.11 -11.45
CA SER A 370 -13.18 -4.18 -10.46
C SER A 370 -12.44 -5.49 -10.78
N SER A 371 -11.94 -5.70 -11.99
CA SER A 371 -11.18 -6.90 -12.37
C SER A 371 -9.77 -6.55 -12.83
N THR A 372 -8.82 -7.47 -12.64
CA THR A 372 -7.47 -7.38 -13.20
C THR A 372 -7.42 -7.73 -14.70
N ARG A 373 -8.47 -8.40 -15.23
CA ARG A 373 -8.56 -8.85 -16.62
C ARG A 373 -8.40 -7.72 -17.65
N PRO A 374 -9.10 -6.57 -17.55
CA PRO A 374 -9.00 -5.52 -18.55
C PRO A 374 -7.57 -4.97 -18.67
N PHE A 375 -6.84 -4.93 -17.56
CA PHE A 375 -5.46 -4.47 -17.47
C PHE A 375 -4.43 -5.52 -17.90
N GLY A 376 -4.84 -6.78 -18.04
CA GLY A 376 -4.03 -7.85 -18.64
C GLY A 376 -3.04 -8.51 -17.70
N TYR A 377 -3.25 -8.46 -16.39
CA TYR A 377 -2.40 -9.12 -15.39
C TYR A 377 -3.22 -9.96 -14.42
N THR A 378 -2.55 -10.86 -13.70
CA THR A 378 -3.11 -11.59 -12.56
C THR A 378 -2.06 -11.70 -11.44
N TYR A 379 -2.32 -12.55 -10.45
CA TYR A 379 -1.37 -12.95 -9.41
C TYR A 379 -1.31 -14.47 -9.34
N GLU A 380 -0.19 -15.01 -8.87
CA GLU A 380 -0.04 -16.45 -8.66
C GLU A 380 -1.13 -16.98 -7.70
N GLY A 381 -1.79 -18.07 -8.08
CA GLY A 381 -2.91 -18.66 -7.34
C GLY A 381 -4.26 -18.04 -7.66
N LEU A 382 -4.34 -17.09 -8.60
CA LEU A 382 -5.57 -16.43 -9.05
C LEU A 382 -5.89 -16.76 -10.53
N GLU A 383 -5.76 -18.03 -10.91
CA GLU A 383 -6.02 -18.53 -12.27
C GLU A 383 -7.54 -18.60 -12.58
N ASP A 384 -8.20 -17.45 -12.56
CA ASP A 384 -9.65 -17.27 -12.73
C ASP A 384 -10.21 -17.65 -14.12
N TRP A 385 -9.34 -18.01 -15.06
CA TRP A 385 -9.69 -18.60 -16.35
C TRP A 385 -9.80 -20.13 -16.31
N ALA A 386 -9.17 -20.77 -15.31
CA ALA A 386 -9.06 -22.22 -15.21
C ALA A 386 -10.05 -22.84 -14.21
N MET A 387 -10.73 -22.02 -13.40
CA MET A 387 -11.54 -22.48 -12.28
C MET A 387 -12.91 -21.79 -12.22
N SER A 388 -13.87 -22.46 -11.58
CA SER A 388 -15.13 -21.82 -11.19
C SER A 388 -14.87 -20.82 -10.05
N ALA A 389 -15.73 -19.80 -9.89
CA ALA A 389 -15.58 -18.83 -8.80
C ALA A 389 -15.58 -19.47 -7.39
N PRO A 390 -16.43 -20.48 -7.09
CA PRO A 390 -16.34 -21.22 -5.82
C PRO A 390 -15.02 -21.98 -5.61
N ASP A 391 -14.48 -22.61 -6.64
CA ASP A 391 -13.21 -23.36 -6.54
C ASP A 391 -12.02 -22.40 -6.37
N LEU A 392 -12.05 -21.29 -7.11
CA LEU A 392 -11.07 -20.21 -6.95
C LEU A 392 -11.12 -19.63 -5.54
N ALA A 393 -12.31 -19.39 -4.98
CA ALA A 393 -12.48 -18.91 -3.61
C ALA A 393 -11.79 -19.86 -2.61
N LYS A 394 -12.02 -21.17 -2.71
CA LYS A 394 -11.37 -22.18 -1.86
C LYS A 394 -9.85 -22.18 -2.01
N GLN A 395 -9.35 -22.14 -3.25
CA GLN A 395 -7.91 -22.09 -3.52
C GLN A 395 -7.26 -20.85 -2.88
N VAL A 396 -7.88 -19.68 -3.07
CA VAL A 396 -7.35 -18.42 -2.53
C VAL A 396 -7.50 -18.35 -1.02
N THR A 397 -8.57 -18.87 -0.43
CA THR A 397 -8.69 -19.03 1.04
C THR A 397 -7.56 -19.89 1.59
N ALA A 398 -7.25 -21.03 0.95
CA ALA A 398 -6.12 -21.86 1.33
C ALA A 398 -4.78 -21.15 1.18
N LEU A 399 -4.60 -20.34 0.13
CA LEU A 399 -3.42 -19.50 -0.04
C LEU A 399 -3.28 -18.47 1.10
N VAL A 400 -4.36 -17.76 1.44
CA VAL A 400 -4.37 -16.78 2.55
C VAL A 400 -4.04 -17.46 3.87
N ASN A 401 -4.65 -18.61 4.17
CA ASN A 401 -4.38 -19.36 5.40
C ASN A 401 -2.92 -19.82 5.50
N ARG A 402 -2.31 -20.25 4.39
CA ARG A 402 -0.88 -20.63 4.35
C ARG A 402 0.06 -19.45 4.56
N GLN A 403 -0.25 -18.30 3.96
CA GLN A 403 0.65 -17.15 3.95
C GLN A 403 0.52 -16.29 5.22
N TYR A 404 -0.71 -16.03 5.64
CA TYR A 404 -1.05 -15.05 6.67
C TYR A 404 -1.70 -15.63 7.92
N GLY A 405 -2.23 -16.86 7.85
CA GLY A 405 -2.75 -17.57 9.02
C GLY A 405 -1.65 -17.97 10.01
N GLU A 406 -2.05 -18.40 11.20
CA GLU A 406 -1.11 -18.83 12.24
C GLU A 406 -0.35 -20.12 11.85
N THR A 407 0.95 -20.16 12.15
CA THR A 407 1.84 -21.26 11.76
C THR A 407 1.50 -22.61 12.45
N GLU A 408 1.85 -23.71 11.78
CA GLU A 408 1.80 -25.10 12.29
C GLU A 408 2.41 -25.27 13.70
N THR A 409 3.42 -24.48 14.06
CA THR A 409 4.05 -24.45 15.39
C THR A 409 3.13 -23.89 16.48
N THR A 410 2.28 -22.91 16.15
CA THR A 410 1.24 -22.38 17.03
C THR A 410 0.07 -23.37 17.14
N LYS A 411 -0.32 -23.98 16.01
CA LYS A 411 -1.31 -25.07 15.95
C LYS A 411 -0.90 -26.27 16.82
N LYS A 412 0.36 -26.71 16.79
CA LYS A 412 0.85 -27.81 17.66
C LYS A 412 0.88 -27.47 19.15
N LYS A 413 1.10 -26.20 19.53
CA LYS A 413 0.98 -25.74 20.93
C LYS A 413 -0.50 -25.66 21.37
N MET A 414 -1.42 -25.26 20.49
CA MET A 414 -2.86 -25.20 20.75
C MET A 414 -3.52 -26.58 20.79
N VAL A 415 -3.16 -27.49 19.88
CA VAL A 415 -3.66 -28.88 19.87
C VAL A 415 -3.27 -29.61 21.15
N ARG A 416 -2.12 -29.30 21.75
CA ARG A 416 -1.73 -29.85 23.07
C ARG A 416 -2.56 -29.28 24.24
N ARG A 417 -3.28 -28.17 24.03
CA ARG A 417 -4.22 -27.51 24.96
C ARG A 417 -5.69 -27.88 24.70
N GLN A 418 -6.01 -28.63 23.64
CA GLN A 418 -7.39 -28.98 23.27
C GLN A 418 -7.97 -30.11 24.13
N GLN A 419 -8.53 -29.74 25.27
CA GLN A 419 -9.87 -30.21 25.63
C GLN A 419 -10.83 -29.06 25.35
N GLN A 420 -11.72 -29.25 24.37
CA GLN A 420 -12.89 -28.43 24.02
C GLN A 420 -13.06 -27.14 24.85
N LYS A 421 -12.46 -26.04 24.40
CA LYS A 421 -12.85 -24.71 24.86
C LYS A 421 -12.94 -23.81 23.64
N GLN A 422 -14.12 -23.23 23.46
CA GLN A 422 -14.37 -22.19 22.48
C GLN A 422 -13.38 -21.04 22.75
N GLU A 423 -12.61 -20.65 21.73
CA GLU A 423 -11.61 -19.60 21.86
C GLU A 423 -12.29 -18.23 21.74
N LYS A 424 -11.70 -17.22 22.38
CA LYS A 424 -12.17 -15.83 22.32
C LYS A 424 -11.20 -15.00 21.49
N ASP A 425 -11.74 -14.27 20.52
CA ASP A 425 -11.04 -13.20 19.81
C ASP A 425 -11.33 -11.87 20.48
N TYR A 426 -10.28 -11.09 20.70
CA TYR A 426 -10.35 -9.76 21.28
C TYR A 426 -9.71 -8.76 20.31
N ALA A 427 -10.35 -7.60 20.15
CA ALA A 427 -9.81 -6.49 19.38
C ALA A 427 -10.17 -5.15 20.01
N VAL A 428 -9.44 -4.11 19.67
CA VAL A 428 -9.78 -2.72 19.95
C VAL A 428 -10.30 -2.06 18.69
N GLU A 429 -11.51 -1.53 18.75
CA GLU A 429 -12.04 -0.63 17.73
C GLU A 429 -11.75 0.81 18.16
N ILE A 430 -11.13 1.56 17.25
CA ILE A 430 -10.87 2.98 17.40
C ILE A 430 -11.73 3.71 16.39
N LYS A 431 -12.42 4.76 16.83
CA LYS A 431 -13.11 5.72 15.98
C LYS A 431 -12.64 7.12 16.33
N VAL A 432 -12.34 7.94 15.34
CA VAL A 432 -11.95 9.33 15.54
C VAL A 432 -12.26 10.18 14.30
N ASP A 433 -12.60 11.45 14.48
CA ASP A 433 -12.64 12.39 13.36
C ASP A 433 -11.24 12.97 13.14
N ARG A 434 -10.76 12.87 11.91
CA ARG A 434 -9.46 13.43 11.47
C ARG A 434 -9.33 14.92 11.79
N ALA A 435 -10.43 15.67 11.78
CA ALA A 435 -10.43 17.10 12.07
C ALA A 435 -10.11 17.45 13.54
N ASP A 436 -10.24 16.49 14.47
CA ASP A 436 -9.91 16.68 15.88
C ASP A 436 -8.44 16.33 16.20
N LEU A 437 -7.63 16.00 15.19
CA LEU A 437 -6.26 15.51 15.36
C LEU A 437 -5.23 16.38 14.63
N PRO A 438 -4.00 16.52 15.18
CA PRO A 438 -2.89 17.17 14.51
C PRO A 438 -2.20 16.21 13.53
N LEU A 439 -2.81 16.01 12.36
CA LEU A 439 -2.30 15.09 11.34
C LEU A 439 -0.97 15.54 10.72
N PRO A 440 -0.10 14.60 10.27
CA PRO A 440 -0.22 13.16 10.49
C PRO A 440 0.07 12.81 11.95
N CYS A 441 -0.60 11.77 12.44
CA CYS A 441 -0.41 11.29 13.82
C CYS A 441 -0.63 9.78 13.90
N ALA A 442 -0.31 9.22 15.05
CA ALA A 442 -0.54 7.82 15.37
C ALA A 442 -1.29 7.70 16.70
N ILE A 443 -2.32 6.86 16.75
CA ILE A 443 -2.98 6.46 17.99
C ILE A 443 -2.47 5.08 18.37
N GLU A 444 -1.64 5.01 19.41
CA GLU A 444 -1.11 3.77 19.95
C GLU A 444 -2.06 3.20 21.00
N VAL A 445 -2.33 1.91 20.90
CA VAL A 445 -3.01 1.12 21.93
C VAL A 445 -1.95 0.37 22.70
N ARG A 446 -1.91 0.58 24.02
CA ARG A 446 -0.98 -0.07 24.93
C ARG A 446 -1.74 -0.78 26.06
N VAL A 447 -1.15 -1.81 26.62
CA VAL A 447 -1.70 -2.51 27.79
C VAL A 447 -0.63 -2.63 28.87
N ASP A 448 -1.00 -2.28 30.09
CA ASP A 448 -0.22 -2.57 31.28
C ASP A 448 -0.39 -4.05 31.65
N THR A 449 0.71 -4.80 31.67
CA THR A 449 0.73 -6.17 32.19
C THR A 449 1.59 -6.23 33.45
N PRO A 450 1.45 -7.25 34.31
CA PRO A 450 2.34 -7.43 35.46
C PRO A 450 3.83 -7.51 35.09
N ALA A 451 4.15 -7.90 33.85
CA ALA A 451 5.53 -8.07 33.38
C ALA A 451 6.06 -6.85 32.60
N VAL A 452 5.19 -6.14 31.88
CA VAL A 452 5.54 -5.02 31.00
C VAL A 452 4.47 -3.95 31.13
N GLN A 453 4.85 -2.80 31.69
CA GLN A 453 4.02 -1.61 31.68
C GLN A 453 4.03 -0.98 30.27
N GLY A 454 2.85 -0.60 29.77
CA GLY A 454 2.70 0.06 28.48
C GLY A 454 3.12 -0.77 27.26
N GLN A 455 2.94 -2.09 27.27
CA GLN A 455 3.25 -2.94 26.12
C GLN A 455 2.40 -2.51 24.91
N LEU A 456 3.04 -2.23 23.77
CA LEU A 456 2.35 -1.85 22.54
C LEU A 456 1.55 -3.02 21.97
N VAL A 457 0.25 -2.84 21.83
CA VAL A 457 -0.66 -3.77 21.14
C VAL A 457 -0.61 -3.50 19.65
N GLY A 458 -0.78 -2.24 19.26
CA GLY A 458 -0.77 -1.82 17.87
C GLY A 458 -0.99 -0.32 17.73
N GLU A 459 -1.02 0.13 16.49
CA GLU A 459 -1.04 1.55 16.14
C GLU A 459 -2.04 1.82 15.02
N PHE A 460 -2.81 2.90 15.17
CA PHE A 460 -3.60 3.50 14.12
C PHE A 460 -2.85 4.68 13.51
N ALA A 461 -2.17 4.42 12.39
CA ALA A 461 -1.55 5.43 11.54
C ALA A 461 -2.59 6.27 10.78
N LEU A 462 -2.59 7.58 11.02
CA LEU A 462 -3.41 8.57 10.34
C LEU A 462 -2.52 9.50 9.52
N LEU A 463 -2.59 9.35 8.19
CA LEU A 463 -1.83 10.16 7.24
C LEU A 463 -2.30 11.62 7.23
N ALA A 464 -1.49 12.52 6.68
CA ALA A 464 -1.75 13.97 6.68
C ALA A 464 -3.02 14.38 5.90
N MET A 465 -3.48 13.51 4.99
CA MET A 465 -4.64 13.71 4.15
C MET A 465 -5.48 12.43 4.11
N PRO A 466 -6.83 12.53 4.06
CA PRO A 466 -7.63 13.75 4.16
C PRO A 466 -7.54 14.42 5.54
N THR A 467 -7.83 15.71 5.64
CA THR A 467 -7.76 16.44 6.94
C THR A 467 -9.02 16.33 7.79
N ALA A 468 -10.10 15.76 7.24
CA ALA A 468 -11.38 15.63 7.91
C ALA A 468 -12.03 14.28 7.57
N GLY A 469 -13.06 13.93 8.35
CA GLY A 469 -13.86 12.72 8.13
C GLY A 469 -13.48 11.62 9.11
N VAL A 470 -14.50 10.87 9.52
CA VAL A 470 -14.37 9.81 10.52
C VAL A 470 -13.48 8.69 9.98
N ALA A 471 -12.57 8.24 10.84
CA ALA A 471 -11.63 7.16 10.60
C ALA A 471 -11.86 6.05 11.63
N TYR A 472 -11.64 4.81 11.21
CA TYR A 472 -11.72 3.63 12.02
C TYR A 472 -10.45 2.78 11.89
N ALA A 473 -10.08 2.11 12.98
CA ALA A 473 -9.10 1.04 12.98
C ALA A 473 -9.55 -0.08 13.91
N ASN A 474 -9.21 -1.31 13.54
CA ASN A 474 -9.44 -2.50 14.34
C ASN A 474 -8.10 -3.20 14.60
N ILE A 475 -7.71 -3.29 15.87
CA ILE A 475 -6.40 -3.81 16.29
C ILE A 475 -6.64 -5.05 17.14
N GLY A 476 -6.24 -6.22 16.63
CA GLY A 476 -6.30 -7.49 17.35
C GLY A 476 -5.22 -7.59 18.44
N PHE A 477 -5.49 -8.39 19.46
CA PHE A 477 -4.52 -8.68 20.54
C PHE A 477 -3.64 -9.91 20.26
N ASP A 478 -3.61 -10.41 19.01
CA ASP A 478 -2.97 -11.69 18.64
C ASP A 478 -1.45 -11.73 18.90
N ASN A 479 -0.82 -10.56 19.03
CA ASN A 479 0.61 -10.40 19.31
C ASN A 479 0.94 -10.32 20.82
N ILE A 480 -0.05 -10.37 21.70
CA ILE A 480 0.15 -10.33 23.15
C ILE A 480 -0.44 -11.59 23.79
N ASP A 481 0.34 -12.24 24.64
CA ASP A 481 -0.19 -13.34 25.45
C ASP A 481 -1.02 -12.80 26.61
N LEU A 482 -2.30 -12.54 26.36
CA LEU A 482 -3.27 -12.10 27.36
C LEU A 482 -3.59 -13.21 28.38
N ASN A 483 -3.33 -14.49 28.04
CA ASN A 483 -3.89 -15.66 28.72
C ASN A 483 -3.05 -16.19 29.88
N VAL A 484 -1.94 -15.54 30.26
CA VAL A 484 -1.08 -16.11 31.29
C VAL A 484 -1.75 -16.07 32.67
N HIS A 485 -2.73 -15.18 32.93
CA HIS A 485 -3.32 -15.03 34.28
C HIS A 485 -4.81 -14.61 34.37
N ILE A 486 -5.54 -14.40 33.26
CA ILE A 486 -6.90 -13.79 33.31
C ILE A 486 -7.96 -14.72 32.69
N PRO A 487 -9.00 -15.13 33.43
CA PRO A 487 -10.13 -15.87 32.86
C PRO A 487 -10.85 -15.09 31.76
N ALA A 488 -11.36 -15.79 30.73
CA ALA A 488 -12.10 -15.14 29.63
C ALA A 488 -13.30 -14.28 30.10
N SER A 489 -13.93 -14.66 31.23
CA SER A 489 -15.02 -13.91 31.87
C SER A 489 -14.58 -12.56 32.46
N GLU A 490 -13.30 -12.40 32.76
CA GLU A 490 -12.71 -11.21 33.39
C GLU A 490 -11.85 -10.40 32.39
N MET A 491 -11.53 -10.96 31.23
CA MET A 491 -10.63 -10.37 30.24
C MET A 491 -11.04 -8.96 29.82
N VAL A 492 -12.33 -8.75 29.50
CA VAL A 492 -12.82 -7.42 29.10
C VAL A 492 -12.65 -6.40 30.23
N ALA A 493 -12.94 -6.79 31.47
CA ALA A 493 -12.76 -5.91 32.63
C ALA A 493 -11.28 -5.56 32.83
N ALA A 494 -10.39 -6.56 32.73
CA ALA A 494 -8.96 -6.35 32.84
C ALA A 494 -8.40 -5.45 31.72
N LEU A 495 -8.84 -5.64 30.48
CA LEU A 495 -8.45 -4.78 29.36
C LEU A 495 -8.95 -3.34 29.57
N LYS A 496 -10.19 -3.14 30.06
CA LYS A 496 -10.69 -1.78 30.42
C LYS A 496 -9.88 -1.11 31.53
N GLU A 497 -9.37 -1.90 32.46
CA GLU A 497 -8.55 -1.37 33.55
C GLU A 497 -7.15 -0.97 33.09
N ASN A 498 -6.52 -1.81 32.27
CA ASN A 498 -5.10 -1.76 31.95
C ASN A 498 -4.76 -1.17 30.59
N MET A 499 -5.74 -0.99 29.70
CA MET A 499 -5.49 -0.35 28.40
C MET A 499 -5.20 1.14 28.56
N ARG A 500 -4.26 1.61 27.75
CA ARG A 500 -3.83 3.00 27.64
C ARG A 500 -3.85 3.40 26.17
N VAL A 501 -4.16 4.66 25.93
CA VAL A 501 -4.11 5.27 24.59
C VAL A 501 -3.04 6.35 24.61
N VAL A 502 -2.20 6.40 23.58
CA VAL A 502 -1.23 7.47 23.39
C VAL A 502 -1.40 8.03 21.99
N ILE A 503 -1.62 9.33 21.86
CA ILE A 503 -1.67 9.99 20.56
C ILE A 503 -0.33 10.67 20.34
N LYS A 504 0.39 10.27 19.28
CA LYS A 504 1.70 10.83 18.92
C LYS A 504 1.59 11.66 17.66
N ASN A 505 2.09 12.90 17.72
CA ASN A 505 2.15 13.81 16.58
C ASN A 505 3.39 13.52 15.73
N ALA A 506 3.41 14.02 14.50
CA ALA A 506 4.57 13.94 13.60
C ALA A 506 5.87 14.57 14.11
N ASN A 507 5.82 15.36 15.21
CA ASN A 507 6.99 15.96 15.86
C ASN A 507 7.37 15.28 17.19
N GLY A 508 6.62 14.25 17.60
CA GLY A 508 6.88 13.46 18.81
C GLY A 508 6.27 13.93 20.09
N THR A 509 5.58 15.05 20.04
CA THR A 509 4.72 15.48 21.14
C THR A 509 3.52 14.54 21.24
N THR A 510 3.04 14.36 22.47
CA THR A 510 1.83 13.61 22.74
C THR A 510 0.64 14.55 22.89
N VAL A 511 -0.52 14.11 22.41
CA VAL A 511 -1.79 14.80 22.66
C VAL A 511 -2.54 14.01 23.73
N PRO A 512 -3.02 14.66 24.80
CA PRO A 512 -3.85 13.99 25.79
C PRO A 512 -5.09 13.40 25.12
N PRO A 513 -5.28 12.07 25.13
CA PRO A 513 -6.37 11.42 24.41
C PRO A 513 -7.76 11.97 24.77
N GLU A 514 -7.96 12.39 26.03
CA GLU A 514 -9.20 12.98 26.54
C GLU A 514 -9.53 14.35 25.93
N SER A 515 -8.56 15.02 25.32
CA SER A 515 -8.76 16.29 24.61
C SER A 515 -9.36 16.11 23.21
N VAL A 516 -9.32 14.89 22.66
CA VAL A 516 -9.84 14.57 21.32
C VAL A 516 -11.29 14.14 21.43
N ARG A 517 -12.21 15.09 21.21
CA ARG A 517 -13.65 14.93 21.46
C ARG A 517 -14.30 13.77 20.69
N SER A 518 -13.89 13.54 19.45
CA SER A 518 -14.44 12.47 18.61
C SER A 518 -13.82 11.09 18.86
N LEU A 519 -12.76 10.99 19.68
CA LEU A 519 -12.10 9.73 19.97
C LEU A 519 -13.03 8.83 20.78
N ALA A 520 -13.31 7.65 20.24
CA ALA A 520 -14.05 6.60 20.91
C ALA A 520 -13.30 5.27 20.77
N ILE A 521 -13.22 4.55 21.89
CA ILE A 521 -12.53 3.27 21.98
C ILE A 521 -13.49 2.21 22.50
N GLU A 522 -13.57 1.09 21.81
CA GLU A 522 -14.35 -0.07 22.24
C GLU A 522 -13.46 -1.31 22.26
N ILE A 523 -13.52 -2.09 23.35
CA ILE A 523 -13.04 -3.46 23.32
C ILE A 523 -14.12 -4.32 22.68
N GLN A 524 -13.76 -5.14 21.71
CA GLN A 524 -14.62 -6.12 21.08
C GLN A 524 -14.21 -7.51 21.55
N ASP A 525 -15.19 -8.35 21.92
CA ASP A 525 -14.98 -9.79 22.10
C ASP A 525 -15.98 -10.60 21.28
N ARG A 526 -15.54 -11.76 20.80
CA ARG A 526 -16.39 -12.71 20.09
C ARG A 526 -15.84 -14.12 20.24
N ASP A 527 -16.74 -15.10 20.20
CA ASP A 527 -16.34 -16.51 20.13
C ASP A 527 -15.73 -16.82 18.76
N VAL A 528 -14.71 -17.67 18.72
CA VAL A 528 -14.07 -18.12 17.49
C VAL A 528 -14.03 -19.62 17.43
N THR A 529 -14.39 -20.15 16.27
CA THR A 529 -14.24 -21.55 15.92
C THR A 529 -13.14 -21.69 14.89
N ALA A 530 -12.15 -22.53 15.17
CA ALA A 530 -11.07 -22.82 14.24
C ALA A 530 -11.60 -23.40 12.92
N PRO A 531 -10.92 -23.13 11.79
CA PRO A 531 -11.31 -23.67 10.49
C PRO A 531 -11.20 -25.20 10.49
N GLN A 532 -12.08 -25.89 9.75
CA GLN A 532 -12.07 -27.36 9.68
C GLN A 532 -11.06 -27.89 8.65
N SER A 533 -10.69 -27.05 7.68
CA SER A 533 -9.75 -27.36 6.61
C SER A 533 -8.90 -26.13 6.25
N GLU A 534 -7.91 -26.33 5.39
CA GLU A 534 -7.06 -25.22 4.92
C GLU A 534 -7.82 -24.24 4.02
N ASP A 535 -8.88 -24.66 3.33
CA ASP A 535 -9.70 -23.84 2.44
C ASP A 535 -10.91 -23.18 3.14
N GLU A 536 -10.95 -23.19 4.47
CA GLU A 536 -11.94 -22.49 5.28
C GLU A 536 -11.29 -21.44 6.19
N PHE A 537 -11.96 -20.30 6.40
CA PHE A 537 -11.55 -19.33 7.42
C PHE A 537 -12.14 -19.68 8.80
N PRO A 538 -11.55 -19.19 9.90
CA PRO A 538 -12.18 -19.24 11.21
C PRO A 538 -13.59 -18.62 11.17
N VAL A 539 -14.51 -19.20 11.93
CA VAL A 539 -15.87 -18.68 12.07
C VAL A 539 -15.97 -17.83 13.33
N TYR A 540 -16.27 -16.55 13.14
CA TYR A 540 -16.47 -15.60 14.23
C TYR A 540 -17.94 -15.54 14.63
N GLY A 541 -18.20 -15.75 15.91
CA GLY A 541 -19.52 -15.61 16.52
C GLY A 541 -19.98 -14.16 16.62
N LYS A 542 -21.09 -13.96 17.32
CA LYS A 542 -21.64 -12.61 17.56
C LYS A 542 -20.63 -11.78 18.35
N MET A 543 -20.29 -10.61 17.81
CA MET A 543 -19.45 -9.64 18.47
C MET A 543 -20.22 -8.86 19.54
N THR A 544 -19.61 -8.72 20.70
CA THR A 544 -20.01 -7.76 21.73
C THR A 544 -19.00 -6.62 21.75
N SER A 545 -19.47 -5.38 21.92
CA SER A 545 -18.63 -4.20 21.98
C SER A 545 -18.79 -3.51 23.33
N TRP A 546 -17.67 -3.14 23.93
CA TRP A 546 -17.59 -2.63 25.29
C TRP A 546 -16.89 -1.28 25.27
N PRO A 547 -17.61 -0.16 25.40
CA PRO A 547 -17.00 1.16 25.49
C PRO A 547 -15.98 1.21 26.64
N VAL A 548 -14.89 1.93 26.40
CA VAL A 548 -13.80 2.11 27.36
C VAL A 548 -13.64 3.59 27.68
N ASP A 549 -13.57 3.91 28.98
CA ASP A 549 -13.14 5.23 29.42
C ASP A 549 -11.67 5.42 29.06
N ILE A 550 -11.37 6.45 28.27
CA ILE A 550 -10.04 6.69 27.75
C ILE A 550 -9.10 7.04 28.91
N LYS A 551 -8.00 6.29 29.02
CA LYS A 551 -6.95 6.50 30.02
C LYS A 551 -5.62 6.75 29.32
N ASP A 552 -4.98 7.85 29.68
CA ASP A 552 -3.59 8.11 29.28
C ASP A 552 -2.63 7.31 30.17
N ILE A 553 -1.38 7.12 29.73
CA ILE A 553 -0.31 6.56 30.55
C ILE A 553 -0.05 7.53 31.71
N ALA A 554 -0.28 7.08 32.94
CA ALA A 554 0.03 7.86 34.13
C ALA A 554 1.54 8.19 34.17
N GLY A 555 1.90 9.46 33.93
CA GLY A 555 3.27 9.96 34.09
C GLY A 555 3.91 10.70 32.92
N SER A 556 3.25 10.92 31.78
CA SER A 556 3.79 11.76 30.69
C SER A 556 3.28 13.21 30.74
N THR A 557 3.40 13.85 31.91
CA THR A 557 3.38 15.32 31.98
C THR A 557 4.81 15.84 31.90
N SER A 558 5.03 16.75 30.93
CA SER A 558 6.20 17.59 30.62
C SER A 558 7.40 16.92 29.95
#